data_AF-A0A951RAH0-F1
#
_entry.id   AF-A0A951RAH0-F1
#
_cell.length_a   1.000
_cell.length_b   1.000
_cell.length_c   1.000
_cell.angle_alpha   90.00
_cell.angle_beta   90.00
_cell.angle_gamma   90.00
#
_symmetry.space_group_name_H-M   'P 1'
#
loop_
_entity.id
_entity.type
_entity.pdbx_description
1 polymer ?
#
loop_
_entity_poly.entity_id
_entity_poly.type
_entity_poly.pdbx_seq_one_letter_code
_entity_poly.pdbx_strand_id
1 'polypeptide(L)'
;MLSKELAMLADFIGLLFWLVFMPANIQAGSSIPKNMIGEWKALNSDCEDGGLLIISETSLISGSSAFLMKHSYIISDSVSQSGSISLKLFDYKISNDGISFSKISESDDSVRVDVFLDKDILVLLFWKGDYRPYEYQIPVAYIRKEKSATEVYRPTIRSIFYLPVGYAGYALVALDQHHGEPAEYDGEGRRILHMPESGLLLTHSEPMPLAMAKREFAFYFNDSDGKISVSLPLLPNSCITLFKNQNFTNEQIQEYGYDPDQIYVYYYRYNPGRENINKLFGQEIKGQVFWFRVDTLWNLLKFGEMIPGRIERD
;
A
#
# COMPACT_ATOMS: atom_id res chain seq x y z
N MET A 1 -44.21 -6.53 17.05
CA MET A 1 -43.38 -5.60 17.83
C MET A 1 -42.09 -6.24 18.38
N LEU A 2 -41.88 -7.56 18.25
CA LEU A 2 -40.68 -8.27 18.72
C LEU A 2 -39.46 -8.28 17.75
N SER A 3 -39.58 -7.80 16.51
CA SER A 3 -38.49 -7.97 15.52
C SER A 3 -37.40 -6.87 15.55
N LYS A 4 -37.69 -5.69 16.14
CA LYS A 4 -36.71 -4.59 16.21
C LYS A 4 -35.71 -4.74 17.36
N GLU A 5 -36.10 -5.39 18.46
CA GLU A 5 -35.20 -5.62 19.59
C GLU A 5 -34.20 -6.75 19.32
N LEU A 6 -34.57 -7.77 18.52
CA LEU A 6 -33.64 -8.83 18.12
C LEU A 6 -32.57 -8.35 17.13
N ALA A 7 -32.90 -7.40 16.25
CA ALA A 7 -31.93 -6.82 15.32
C ALA A 7 -30.86 -5.98 16.04
N MET A 8 -31.26 -5.20 17.04
CA MET A 8 -30.31 -4.43 17.87
C MET A 8 -29.39 -5.33 18.71
N LEU A 9 -29.86 -6.50 19.16
CA LEU A 9 -29.04 -7.43 19.93
C LEU A 9 -27.97 -8.12 19.06
N ALA A 10 -28.29 -8.40 17.79
CA ALA A 10 -27.35 -9.00 16.84
C ALA A 10 -26.23 -8.03 16.44
N ASP A 11 -26.54 -6.75 16.23
CA ASP A 11 -25.54 -5.71 15.96
C ASP A 11 -24.62 -5.46 17.18
N PHE A 12 -25.17 -5.53 18.40
CA PHE A 12 -24.40 -5.34 19.63
C PHE A 12 -23.45 -6.50 19.92
N ILE A 13 -23.84 -7.74 19.60
CA ILE A 13 -22.98 -8.93 19.75
C ILE A 13 -21.91 -8.98 18.66
N GLY A 14 -22.23 -8.54 17.43
CA GLY A 14 -21.24 -8.36 16.35
C GLY A 14 -20.16 -7.33 16.70
N LEU A 15 -20.55 -6.22 17.34
CA LEU A 15 -19.62 -5.18 17.80
C LEU A 15 -18.73 -5.66 18.97
N LEU A 16 -19.29 -6.48 19.89
CA LEU A 16 -18.53 -7.05 20.99
C LEU A 16 -17.52 -8.11 20.52
N PHE A 17 -17.81 -8.87 19.46
CA PHE A 17 -16.86 -9.83 18.90
C PHE A 17 -15.68 -9.17 18.17
N TRP A 18 -15.86 -7.96 17.63
CA TRP A 18 -14.76 -7.16 17.09
C TRP A 18 -13.83 -6.58 18.16
N LEU A 19 -14.34 -6.33 19.37
CA LEU A 19 -13.55 -5.79 20.49
C LEU A 19 -12.68 -6.84 21.21
N VAL A 20 -12.88 -8.14 20.96
CA VAL A 20 -12.21 -9.23 21.70
C VAL A 20 -11.02 -9.85 20.94
N PHE A 21 -10.70 -9.39 19.73
CA PHE A 21 -9.49 -9.78 18.99
C PHE A 21 -8.49 -8.63 18.78
N MET A 22 -8.50 -7.62 19.66
CA MET A 22 -7.28 -6.82 19.86
C MET A 22 -6.30 -7.69 20.67
N PRO A 23 -5.11 -8.03 20.15
CA PRO A 23 -4.12 -8.73 20.95
C PRO A 23 -3.88 -7.91 22.22
N ALA A 24 -4.07 -8.60 23.35
CA ALA A 24 -3.96 -8.06 24.69
C ALA A 24 -2.70 -7.21 24.87
N ASN A 25 -2.87 -6.04 25.48
CA ASN A 25 -1.88 -5.35 26.30
C ASN A 25 -0.44 -5.43 25.79
N ILE A 26 -0.10 -4.61 24.81
CA ILE A 26 1.25 -4.04 24.77
C ILE A 26 1.33 -3.09 25.97
N GLN A 27 1.70 -3.63 27.13
CA GLN A 27 2.16 -2.82 28.24
C GLN A 27 3.28 -1.95 27.66
N ALA A 28 3.18 -0.62 27.81
CA ALA A 28 4.18 0.32 27.32
C ALA A 28 5.52 0.08 28.04
N GLY A 29 6.22 -0.96 27.62
CA GLY A 29 7.59 -1.29 27.98
C GLY A 29 8.51 -0.63 26.96
N SER A 30 9.62 -0.09 27.45
CA SER A 30 10.64 0.65 26.71
C SER A 30 11.47 -0.22 25.75
N SER A 31 10.90 -1.28 25.18
CA SER A 31 11.62 -2.21 24.32
C SER A 31 10.75 -2.69 23.16
N ILE A 32 11.34 -2.72 21.97
CA ILE A 32 10.74 -3.31 20.77
C ILE A 32 10.27 -4.73 21.08
N PRO A 33 9.05 -5.13 20.68
CA PRO A 33 8.59 -6.50 20.83
C PRO A 33 9.62 -7.49 20.25
N LYS A 34 10.07 -8.47 21.04
CA LYS A 34 11.13 -9.41 20.62
C LYS A 34 10.80 -10.15 19.32
N ASN A 35 9.52 -10.36 19.04
CA ASN A 35 9.03 -10.98 17.81
C ASN A 35 9.07 -10.05 16.58
N MET A 36 9.42 -8.78 16.72
CA MET A 36 9.76 -7.88 15.61
C MET A 36 11.24 -7.94 15.22
N ILE A 37 12.13 -8.32 16.14
CA ILE A 37 13.58 -8.38 15.91
C ILE A 37 13.90 -9.44 14.85
N GLY A 38 14.82 -9.13 13.93
CA GLY A 38 15.34 -10.02 12.89
C GLY A 38 15.30 -9.38 11.51
N GLU A 39 15.53 -10.21 10.50
CA GLU A 39 15.55 -9.80 9.09
C GLU A 39 14.21 -10.09 8.41
N TRP A 40 13.75 -9.12 7.63
CA TRP A 40 12.46 -9.12 6.95
C TRP A 40 12.66 -8.74 5.48
N LYS A 41 11.99 -9.41 4.57
CA LYS A 41 11.94 -9.04 3.14
C LYS A 41 10.54 -8.58 2.77
N ALA A 42 10.42 -7.73 1.76
CA ALA A 42 9.11 -7.27 1.31
C ALA A 42 8.22 -8.48 0.92
N LEU A 43 6.96 -8.45 1.35
CA LEU A 43 6.00 -9.54 1.09
C LEU A 43 5.75 -9.73 -0.42
N ASN A 44 5.86 -8.64 -1.20
CA ASN A 44 5.44 -8.63 -2.60
C ASN A 44 6.57 -8.26 -3.59
N SER A 45 7.75 -8.85 -3.40
CA SER A 45 8.95 -8.67 -4.21
C SER A 45 9.04 -9.75 -5.29
N ASP A 46 8.28 -9.61 -6.38
CA ASP A 46 8.14 -10.67 -7.38
C ASP A 46 9.27 -10.70 -8.42
N CYS A 47 9.97 -9.57 -8.65
CA CYS A 47 11.01 -9.46 -9.69
C CYS A 47 12.38 -8.97 -9.19
N GLU A 48 12.41 -8.15 -8.14
CA GLU A 48 13.63 -7.75 -7.45
C GLU A 48 13.40 -7.91 -5.96
N ASP A 49 14.45 -8.30 -5.22
CA ASP A 49 14.44 -8.27 -3.77
C ASP A 49 14.08 -6.85 -3.32
N GLY A 50 12.86 -6.69 -2.82
CA GLY A 50 12.24 -5.39 -2.50
C GLY A 50 12.84 -4.69 -1.30
N GLY A 51 14.12 -4.94 -1.04
CA GLY A 51 14.84 -4.49 0.12
C GLY A 51 14.76 -5.47 1.29
N LEU A 52 15.75 -5.34 2.17
CA LEU A 52 15.78 -6.04 3.46
C LEU A 52 15.55 -5.03 4.57
N LEU A 53 14.56 -5.31 5.42
CA LEU A 53 14.30 -4.60 6.66
C LEU A 53 14.91 -5.42 7.81
N ILE A 54 15.88 -4.86 8.52
CA ILE A 54 16.50 -5.47 9.70
C ILE A 54 16.02 -4.70 10.93
N ILE A 55 15.38 -5.39 11.87
CA ILE A 55 15.00 -4.82 13.17
C ILE A 55 15.91 -5.41 14.23
N SER A 56 16.59 -4.57 15.00
CA SER A 56 17.47 -4.95 16.10
C SER A 56 17.07 -4.21 17.39
N GLU A 57 17.53 -4.68 18.55
CA GLU A 57 17.26 -4.03 19.85
C GLU A 57 17.76 -2.58 19.92
N THR A 58 18.71 -2.20 19.06
CA THR A 58 19.33 -0.87 19.05
C THR A 58 18.89 0.02 17.87
N SER A 59 18.27 -0.54 16.83
CA SER A 59 17.83 0.19 15.63
C SER A 59 16.98 -0.65 14.67
N LEU A 60 16.08 0.00 13.94
CA LEU A 60 15.41 -0.52 12.75
C LEU A 60 16.20 -0.06 11.52
N ILE A 61 16.30 -0.85 10.47
CA ILE A 61 17.16 -0.58 9.29
C ILE A 61 16.42 -1.03 8.04
N SER A 62 16.00 -0.12 7.16
CA SER A 62 15.45 -0.44 5.84
C SER A 62 16.52 -0.28 4.75
N GLY A 63 16.79 -1.34 3.99
CA GLY A 63 17.66 -1.30 2.83
C GLY A 63 16.83 -1.26 1.55
N SER A 64 16.89 -0.18 0.77
CA SER A 64 16.52 -0.21 -0.65
C SER A 64 17.80 -0.29 -1.47
N SER A 65 17.87 -1.16 -2.47
CA SER A 65 19.05 -1.39 -3.31
C SER A 65 19.23 -0.38 -4.45
N ALA A 66 18.33 0.61 -4.62
CA ALA A 66 18.34 1.41 -5.84
C ALA A 66 19.34 2.58 -5.85
N PHE A 67 19.84 3.07 -4.71
CA PHE A 67 20.87 4.11 -4.67
C PHE A 67 21.74 3.98 -3.41
N LEU A 68 22.92 4.60 -3.42
CA LEU A 68 23.99 4.63 -2.40
C LEU A 68 23.60 5.02 -0.95
N MET A 69 22.30 5.04 -0.61
CA MET A 69 21.74 5.49 0.66
C MET A 69 20.90 4.38 1.33
N LYS A 70 21.24 4.09 2.59
CA LYS A 70 20.55 3.15 3.49
C LYS A 70 19.84 3.95 4.59
N HIS A 71 18.58 3.64 4.85
CA HIS A 71 17.79 4.34 5.86
C HIS A 71 17.74 3.49 7.14
N SER A 72 18.16 4.04 8.27
CA SER A 72 17.93 3.41 9.58
C SER A 72 16.94 4.24 10.38
N TYR A 73 16.18 3.62 11.26
CA TYR A 73 15.23 4.27 12.12
C TYR A 73 15.49 3.92 13.58
N ILE A 74 15.45 4.91 14.48
CA ILE A 74 15.37 4.64 15.92
C ILE A 74 13.90 4.62 16.31
N ILE A 75 13.49 3.52 16.92
CA ILE A 75 12.15 3.33 17.46
C ILE A 75 12.06 4.15 18.75
N SER A 76 11.11 5.07 18.83
CA SER A 76 10.73 5.72 20.09
C SER A 76 10.29 4.67 21.10
N ASP A 77 10.74 4.76 22.35
CA ASP A 77 10.49 3.79 23.44
C ASP A 77 9.01 3.66 23.87
N SER A 78 8.08 4.30 23.15
CA SER A 78 6.65 4.31 23.46
C SER A 78 5.79 3.94 22.26
N VAL A 79 4.93 2.93 22.45
CA VAL A 79 3.82 2.59 21.56
C VAL A 79 2.63 3.47 21.95
N SER A 80 2.01 4.14 20.97
CA SER A 80 0.83 4.97 21.21
C SER A 80 -0.41 4.12 21.54
N GLN A 81 -1.48 4.77 22.00
CA GLN A 81 -2.77 4.11 22.22
C GLN A 81 -3.37 3.50 20.95
N SER A 82 -2.99 3.97 19.77
CA SER A 82 -3.42 3.41 18.48
C SER A 82 -2.51 2.29 17.98
N GLY A 83 -1.52 1.86 18.77
CA GLY A 83 -0.52 0.87 18.37
C GLY A 83 0.60 1.44 17.48
N SER A 84 0.69 2.76 17.31
CA SER A 84 1.70 3.39 16.45
C SER A 84 3.05 3.59 17.14
N ILE A 85 4.14 3.63 16.38
CA ILE A 85 5.48 3.90 16.91
C ILE A 85 6.18 4.99 16.11
N SER A 86 6.55 6.09 16.76
CA SER A 86 7.32 7.15 16.08
C SER A 86 8.74 6.68 15.76
N LEU A 87 9.17 6.88 14.51
CA LEU A 87 10.49 6.48 14.02
C LEU A 87 11.31 7.73 13.68
N LYS A 88 12.53 7.85 14.22
CA LYS A 88 13.49 8.87 13.77
C LYS A 88 14.31 8.33 12.60
N LEU A 89 14.34 9.03 11.47
CA LEU A 89 15.05 8.59 10.26
C LEU A 89 16.53 9.00 10.29
N PHE A 90 17.41 8.11 9.82
CA PHE A 90 18.84 8.34 9.67
C PHE A 90 19.31 7.89 8.29
N ASP A 91 20.05 8.75 7.62
CA ASP A 91 20.62 8.48 6.30
C ASP A 91 22.06 8.00 6.42
N TYR A 92 22.38 6.90 5.75
CA TYR A 92 23.73 6.34 5.69
C TYR A 92 24.19 6.19 4.24
N LYS A 93 25.43 6.57 3.96
CA LYS A 93 26.10 6.31 2.69
C LYS A 93 26.84 4.98 2.75
N ILE A 94 26.76 4.22 1.68
CA ILE A 94 27.54 3.00 1.49
C ILE A 94 28.91 3.41 0.90
N SER A 95 30.00 2.93 1.49
CA SER A 95 31.34 3.09 0.90
C SER A 95 31.45 2.37 -0.43
N ASN A 96 32.42 2.78 -1.25
CA ASN A 96 32.59 2.23 -2.60
C ASN A 96 32.89 0.71 -2.63
N ASP A 97 33.36 0.14 -1.52
CA ASP A 97 33.59 -1.29 -1.36
C ASP A 97 32.32 -2.08 -0.92
N GLY A 98 31.21 -1.40 -0.64
CA GLY A 98 29.97 -2.00 -0.18
C GLY A 98 29.98 -2.49 1.28
N ILE A 99 31.08 -2.31 2.01
CA ILE A 99 31.32 -2.94 3.32
C ILE A 99 31.08 -1.96 4.47
N SER A 100 31.45 -0.69 4.28
CA SER A 100 31.39 0.34 5.32
C SER A 100 30.19 1.27 5.12
N PHE A 101 29.63 1.71 6.25
CA PHE A 101 28.51 2.64 6.26
C PHE A 101 28.92 3.90 7.02
N SER A 102 28.73 5.07 6.42
CA SER A 102 28.95 6.35 7.11
C SER A 102 27.63 7.11 7.21
N LYS A 103 27.30 7.56 8.42
CA LYS A 103 26.12 8.38 8.68
C LYS A 103 26.30 9.72 7.95
N ILE A 104 25.34 10.08 7.09
CA ILE A 104 25.39 11.31 6.29
C ILE A 104 24.89 12.48 7.13
N SER A 105 23.77 12.29 7.83
CA SER A 105 23.14 13.32 8.66
C SER A 105 22.25 12.69 9.73
N GLU A 106 22.13 13.36 10.88
CA GLU A 106 20.92 13.28 11.70
C GLU A 106 19.92 14.23 11.04
N SER A 107 18.92 13.67 10.39
CA SER A 107 17.73 14.44 10.11
C SER A 107 16.91 14.46 11.41
N ASP A 108 16.53 15.65 11.88
CA ASP A 108 15.54 15.80 12.95
C ASP A 108 14.11 15.46 12.46
N ASP A 109 13.95 15.05 11.19
CA ASP A 109 12.67 14.63 10.64
C ASP A 109 12.26 13.30 11.29
N SER A 110 11.39 13.41 12.28
CA SER A 110 10.64 12.26 12.78
C SER A 110 9.57 11.90 11.76
N VAL A 111 9.62 10.66 11.27
CA VAL A 111 8.54 10.10 10.46
C VAL A 111 7.66 9.28 11.39
N ARG A 112 6.40 9.68 11.53
CA ARG A 112 5.42 8.83 12.22
C ARG A 112 5.18 7.59 11.36
N VAL A 113 5.26 6.41 11.99
CA VAL A 113 4.95 5.14 11.34
C VAL A 113 4.03 4.33 12.24
N ASP A 114 2.96 3.76 11.67
CA ASP A 114 2.19 2.76 12.39
C ASP A 114 2.73 1.38 12.03
N VAL A 115 3.00 0.57 13.05
CA VAL A 115 3.61 -0.76 12.89
C VAL A 115 2.59 -1.80 13.31
N PHE A 116 2.25 -2.71 12.39
CA PHE A 116 1.35 -3.81 12.66
C PHE A 116 2.10 -5.11 12.49
N LEU A 117 1.98 -6.01 13.45
CA LEU A 117 2.55 -7.35 13.36
C LEU A 117 1.42 -8.36 13.50
N ASP A 118 1.23 -9.15 12.44
CA ASP A 118 0.27 -10.24 12.39
C ASP A 118 1.02 -11.52 12.01
N LYS A 119 1.29 -12.35 13.03
CA LYS A 119 2.13 -13.55 12.93
C LYS A 119 3.50 -13.24 12.35
N ASP A 120 3.75 -13.64 11.11
CA ASP A 120 5.00 -13.46 10.38
C ASP A 120 4.93 -12.34 9.34
N ILE A 121 3.89 -11.51 9.38
CA ILE A 121 3.70 -10.37 8.48
C ILE A 121 3.81 -9.08 9.29
N LEU A 122 4.83 -8.29 8.97
CA LEU A 122 5.05 -6.96 9.52
C LEU A 122 4.58 -5.93 8.50
N VAL A 123 3.68 -5.04 8.88
CA VAL A 123 3.20 -3.94 8.03
C VAL A 123 3.66 -2.61 8.61
N LEU A 124 4.29 -1.78 7.77
CA LEU A 124 4.69 -0.41 8.09
C LEU A 124 3.80 0.56 7.32
N LEU A 125 3.12 1.47 8.04
CA LEU A 125 2.32 2.54 7.46
C LEU A 125 3.00 3.89 7.74
N PHE A 126 3.68 4.43 6.74
CA PHE A 126 4.35 5.73 6.86
C PHE A 126 3.33 6.87 6.72
N TRP A 127 3.34 7.82 7.66
CA TRP A 127 2.51 9.02 7.58
C TRP A 127 3.24 10.16 6.88
N LYS A 128 2.47 11.02 6.20
CA LYS A 128 2.97 12.18 5.48
C LYS A 128 3.19 13.40 6.39
N GLY A 129 4.15 13.30 7.31
CA GLY A 129 4.69 14.41 8.12
C GLY A 129 3.68 15.26 8.91
N ASP A 130 4.20 16.25 9.65
CA ASP A 130 3.45 16.98 10.68
C ASP A 130 2.27 17.81 10.16
N TYR A 131 2.32 18.27 8.91
CA TYR A 131 1.24 19.07 8.34
C TYR A 131 0.02 18.25 7.92
N ARG A 132 0.14 16.91 7.81
CA ARG A 132 -0.94 16.03 7.32
C ARG A 132 -0.95 14.69 8.06
N PRO A 133 -1.26 14.71 9.38
CA PRO A 133 -1.14 13.56 10.26
C PRO A 133 -2.19 12.46 10.01
N TYR A 134 -3.04 12.63 8.99
CA TYR A 134 -4.12 11.71 8.60
C TYR A 134 -3.87 11.04 7.23
N GLU A 135 -2.73 11.32 6.59
CA GLU A 135 -2.39 10.74 5.30
C GLU A 135 -1.28 9.69 5.41
N TYR A 136 -1.54 8.45 4.99
CA TYR A 136 -0.50 7.45 4.73
C TYR A 136 0.17 7.75 3.38
N GLN A 137 1.47 7.50 3.28
CA GLN A 137 2.25 7.71 2.05
C GLN A 137 2.40 6.40 1.26
N ILE A 138 3.06 5.39 1.86
CA ILE A 138 3.34 4.10 1.21
C ILE A 138 3.21 2.98 2.26
N PRO A 139 2.07 2.29 2.34
CA PRO A 139 1.95 1.06 3.12
C PRO A 139 2.83 -0.05 2.54
N VAL A 140 3.66 -0.70 3.38
CA VAL A 140 4.52 -1.82 2.95
C VAL A 140 4.39 -2.98 3.91
N ALA A 141 4.18 -4.18 3.38
CA ALA A 141 4.20 -5.43 4.14
C ALA A 141 5.52 -6.16 3.92
N TYR A 142 6.02 -6.79 4.99
CA TYR A 142 7.22 -7.59 5.04
C TYR A 142 6.91 -8.94 5.66
N ILE A 143 7.69 -9.94 5.28
CA ILE A 143 7.72 -11.27 5.88
C ILE A 143 9.13 -11.58 6.37
N ARG A 144 9.24 -12.57 7.24
CA ARG A 144 10.54 -13.11 7.65
C ARG A 144 11.38 -13.52 6.44
N LYS A 145 12.66 -13.13 6.42
CA LYS A 145 13.57 -13.33 5.27
C LYS A 145 13.64 -14.80 4.85
N GLU A 146 13.70 -15.70 5.82
CA GLU A 146 13.81 -17.14 5.66
C GLU A 146 12.52 -17.82 5.19
N LYS A 147 11.37 -17.14 5.24
CA LYS A 147 10.07 -17.70 4.85
C LYS A 147 9.71 -17.37 3.41
N SER A 148 8.89 -18.20 2.78
CA SER A 148 8.32 -17.87 1.47
C SER A 148 6.99 -17.11 1.60
N ALA A 149 6.70 -16.22 0.66
CA ALA A 149 5.43 -15.47 0.68
C ALA A 149 4.22 -16.41 0.59
N THR A 150 4.29 -17.45 -0.24
CA THR A 150 3.21 -18.43 -0.45
C THR A 150 2.97 -19.36 0.74
N GLU A 151 3.97 -19.55 1.60
CA GLU A 151 3.85 -20.28 2.86
C GLU A 151 3.16 -19.43 3.94
N VAL A 152 3.55 -18.15 4.04
CA VAL A 152 3.13 -17.26 5.12
C VAL A 152 1.78 -16.61 4.85
N TYR A 153 1.48 -16.34 3.59
CA TYR A 153 0.39 -15.46 3.23
C TYR A 153 -0.32 -15.86 1.94
N ARG A 154 -1.64 -15.92 2.02
CA ARG A 154 -2.53 -15.97 0.85
C ARG A 154 -3.42 -14.73 0.90
N PRO A 155 -3.34 -13.83 -0.11
CA PRO A 155 -4.18 -12.65 -0.14
C PRO A 155 -5.65 -13.01 0.00
N THR A 156 -6.30 -12.45 1.02
CA THR A 156 -7.76 -12.52 1.15
C THR A 156 -8.30 -11.22 0.58
N ILE A 157 -8.94 -11.26 -0.59
CA ILE A 157 -9.44 -10.04 -1.24
C ILE A 157 -10.41 -9.33 -0.30
N ARG A 158 -10.10 -8.06 0.02
CA ARG A 158 -10.89 -7.20 0.90
C ARG A 158 -11.67 -6.14 0.15
N SER A 159 -11.20 -5.77 -1.04
CA SER A 159 -11.88 -4.78 -1.88
C SER A 159 -11.70 -5.11 -3.36
N ILE A 160 -12.78 -4.96 -4.10
CA ILE A 160 -12.93 -5.26 -5.51
C ILE A 160 -13.18 -3.95 -6.25
N PHE A 161 -12.44 -3.72 -7.34
CA PHE A 161 -12.63 -2.61 -8.25
C PHE A 161 -13.22 -3.13 -9.56
N TYR A 162 -14.34 -2.55 -9.96
CA TYR A 162 -14.96 -2.79 -11.26
C TYR A 162 -14.69 -1.62 -12.19
N LEU A 163 -14.03 -1.90 -13.30
CA LEU A 163 -13.65 -0.93 -14.32
C LEU A 163 -14.59 -1.03 -15.53
N PRO A 164 -14.87 0.08 -16.24
CA PRO A 164 -15.57 0.03 -17.51
C PRO A 164 -14.84 -0.84 -18.53
N VAL A 165 -15.58 -1.50 -19.44
CA VAL A 165 -14.98 -2.30 -20.52
C VAL A 165 -13.95 -1.47 -21.29
N GLY A 166 -12.74 -2.02 -21.46
CA GLY A 166 -11.69 -1.39 -22.25
C GLY A 166 -11.06 -0.16 -21.59
N TYR A 167 -11.34 0.08 -20.31
CA TYR A 167 -10.71 1.18 -19.57
C TYR A 167 -9.17 1.05 -19.57
N ALA A 168 -8.51 2.10 -20.06
CA ALA A 168 -7.07 2.27 -20.02
C ALA A 168 -6.75 3.72 -19.61
N GLY A 169 -5.89 3.89 -18.62
CA GLY A 169 -5.56 5.20 -18.07
C GLY A 169 -5.41 5.22 -16.55
N TYR A 170 -5.51 6.42 -15.99
CA TYR A 170 -5.33 6.68 -14.56
C TYR A 170 -6.64 6.75 -13.81
N ALA A 171 -6.68 6.05 -12.68
CA ALA A 171 -7.78 6.09 -11.76
C ALA A 171 -7.36 6.74 -10.43
N LEU A 172 -8.24 7.60 -9.90
CA LEU A 172 -8.13 8.21 -8.59
C LEU A 172 -9.41 7.94 -7.82
N VAL A 173 -9.29 7.38 -6.62
CA VAL A 173 -10.38 7.14 -5.70
C VAL A 173 -10.14 7.98 -4.44
N ALA A 174 -10.90 9.05 -4.30
CA ALA A 174 -10.93 9.87 -3.10
C ALA A 174 -11.85 9.21 -2.07
N LEU A 175 -11.24 8.75 -0.98
CA LEU A 175 -11.84 7.97 0.10
C LEU A 175 -12.31 8.89 1.23
N ASP A 176 -13.30 8.46 2.00
CA ASP A 176 -13.88 9.19 3.13
C ASP A 176 -14.37 10.61 2.75
N GLN A 177 -15.11 10.71 1.63
CA GLN A 177 -15.65 11.98 1.13
C GLN A 177 -17.15 12.08 1.43
N HIS A 178 -17.60 13.04 2.24
CA HIS A 178 -19.03 13.20 2.59
C HIS A 178 -19.99 13.34 1.39
N HIS A 179 -19.50 13.88 0.26
CA HIS A 179 -20.27 14.03 -0.98
C HIS A 179 -20.00 12.92 -2.02
N GLY A 180 -19.30 11.85 -1.64
CA GLY A 180 -19.01 10.72 -2.52
C GLY A 180 -20.14 9.70 -2.58
N GLU A 181 -19.94 8.68 -3.40
CA GLU A 181 -20.80 7.49 -3.48
C GLU A 181 -20.73 6.68 -2.16
N PRO A 182 -21.85 6.14 -1.66
CA PRO A 182 -21.86 5.27 -0.50
C PRO A 182 -20.94 4.06 -0.67
N ALA A 183 -20.42 3.52 0.44
CA ALA A 183 -19.63 2.29 0.39
C ALA A 183 -20.54 1.09 0.11
N GLU A 184 -20.22 0.32 -0.92
CA GLU A 184 -20.91 -0.91 -1.28
C GLU A 184 -20.10 -2.13 -0.83
N TYR A 185 -20.78 -3.21 -0.49
CA TYR A 185 -20.16 -4.46 -0.05
C TYR A 185 -20.91 -5.65 -0.64
N ASP A 186 -20.19 -6.72 -1.00
CA ASP A 186 -20.80 -7.97 -1.41
C ASP A 186 -21.26 -8.84 -0.21
N GLY A 187 -21.81 -10.01 -0.51
CA GLY A 187 -22.27 -10.96 0.51
C GLY A 187 -21.15 -11.56 1.39
N GLU A 188 -19.88 -11.38 1.03
CA GLU A 188 -18.72 -11.78 1.83
C GLU A 188 -18.17 -10.60 2.66
N GLY A 189 -18.78 -9.42 2.57
CA GLY A 189 -18.32 -8.21 3.24
C GLY A 189 -17.09 -7.57 2.58
N ARG A 190 -16.77 -7.93 1.32
CA ARG A 190 -15.71 -7.27 0.56
C ARG A 190 -16.25 -5.99 -0.02
N ARG A 191 -15.47 -4.90 0.09
CA ARG A 191 -15.86 -3.61 -0.46
C ARG A 191 -15.90 -3.67 -1.98
N ILE A 192 -16.93 -3.11 -2.59
CA ILE A 192 -17.06 -2.97 -4.04
C ILE A 192 -16.89 -1.49 -4.40
N LEU A 193 -16.08 -1.21 -5.42
CA LEU A 193 -15.88 0.13 -5.97
C LEU A 193 -16.10 0.09 -7.49
N HIS A 194 -17.17 0.75 -7.93
CA HIS A 194 -17.48 0.93 -9.35
C HIS A 194 -16.78 2.18 -9.88
N MET A 195 -15.79 1.98 -10.74
CA MET A 195 -15.03 3.08 -11.32
C MET A 195 -15.82 3.70 -12.48
N PRO A 196 -16.00 5.03 -12.50
CA PRO A 196 -16.59 5.71 -13.65
C PRO A 196 -15.62 5.74 -14.83
N GLU A 197 -16.14 5.98 -16.04
CA GLU A 197 -15.33 6.13 -17.27
C GLU A 197 -14.25 7.22 -17.16
N SER A 198 -14.50 8.26 -16.35
CA SER A 198 -13.51 9.31 -16.07
C SER A 198 -12.29 8.83 -15.30
N GLY A 199 -12.37 7.67 -14.63
CA GLY A 199 -11.37 7.20 -13.68
C GLY A 199 -11.38 7.93 -12.32
N LEU A 200 -12.27 8.91 -12.11
CA LEU A 200 -12.31 9.72 -10.89
C LEU A 200 -13.51 9.34 -10.02
N LEU A 201 -13.27 8.65 -8.90
CA LEU A 201 -14.30 8.21 -7.96
C LEU A 201 -14.19 8.97 -6.62
N LEU A 202 -15.31 9.53 -6.17
CA LEU A 202 -15.49 10.03 -4.80
C LEU A 202 -16.32 9.00 -4.03
N THR A 203 -15.91 8.60 -2.83
CA THR A 203 -16.67 7.62 -2.04
C THR A 203 -16.59 7.87 -0.53
N HIS A 204 -17.60 7.42 0.20
CA HIS A 204 -17.63 7.36 1.67
C HIS A 204 -16.74 6.25 2.23
N SER A 205 -16.23 5.37 1.36
CA SER A 205 -15.39 4.25 1.79
C SER A 205 -14.12 4.71 2.50
N GLU A 206 -13.81 4.08 3.62
CA GLU A 206 -12.60 4.38 4.40
C GLU A 206 -11.30 3.90 3.73
N PRO A 207 -10.14 4.51 4.02
CA PRO A 207 -8.84 3.95 3.61
C PRO A 207 -8.58 2.57 4.22
N MET A 208 -8.03 1.65 3.42
CA MET A 208 -7.65 0.30 3.85
C MET A 208 -6.13 0.09 3.70
N PRO A 209 -5.29 0.80 4.48
CA PRO A 209 -3.85 0.81 4.28
C PRO A 209 -3.20 -0.57 4.54
N LEU A 210 -3.76 -1.38 5.44
CA LEU A 210 -3.28 -2.76 5.68
C LEU A 210 -3.55 -3.67 4.49
N ALA A 211 -4.78 -3.63 3.96
CA ALA A 211 -5.14 -4.36 2.75
C ALA A 211 -4.26 -3.94 1.57
N MET A 212 -3.93 -2.65 1.50
CA MET A 212 -3.00 -2.10 0.51
C MET A 212 -1.59 -2.64 0.63
N ALA A 213 -1.00 -2.62 1.83
CA ALA A 213 0.32 -3.19 2.06
C ALA A 213 0.39 -4.69 1.69
N LYS A 214 -0.69 -5.42 1.95
CA LYS A 214 -0.80 -6.86 1.70
C LYS A 214 -1.40 -7.24 0.33
N ARG A 215 -1.61 -6.26 -0.57
CA ARG A 215 -2.21 -6.44 -1.92
C ARG A 215 -3.55 -7.20 -1.93
N GLU A 216 -4.43 -6.92 -0.97
CA GLU A 216 -5.76 -7.55 -0.84
C GLU A 216 -6.83 -6.91 -1.74
N PHE A 217 -6.44 -6.52 -2.95
CA PHE A 217 -7.31 -5.88 -3.93
C PHE A 217 -7.43 -6.73 -5.19
N ALA A 218 -8.63 -6.79 -5.75
CA ALA A 218 -8.88 -7.41 -7.05
C ALA A 218 -9.49 -6.38 -8.01
N PHE A 219 -9.17 -6.53 -9.29
CA PHE A 219 -9.62 -5.62 -10.35
C PHE A 219 -10.24 -6.44 -11.47
N TYR A 220 -11.39 -5.98 -11.95
CA TYR A 220 -12.11 -6.62 -13.04
C TYR A 220 -12.65 -5.59 -14.02
N PHE A 221 -12.81 -5.99 -15.28
CA PHE A 221 -13.71 -5.27 -16.19
C PHE A 221 -15.15 -5.74 -15.96
N ASN A 222 -16.08 -4.79 -15.87
CA ASN A 222 -17.50 -5.07 -16.05
C ASN A 222 -17.77 -5.42 -17.50
N ASP A 223 -18.70 -6.33 -17.80
CA ASP A 223 -19.34 -6.42 -19.12
C ASP A 223 -20.46 -5.38 -19.25
N SER A 224 -21.05 -5.32 -20.45
CA SER A 224 -22.17 -4.43 -20.77
C SER A 224 -23.44 -4.68 -19.95
N ASP A 225 -23.58 -5.87 -19.36
CA ASP A 225 -24.72 -6.27 -18.52
C ASP A 225 -24.41 -6.10 -17.02
N GLY A 226 -23.24 -5.54 -16.67
CA GLY A 226 -22.78 -5.37 -15.29
C GLY A 226 -22.28 -6.65 -14.63
N LYS A 227 -22.03 -7.73 -15.37
CA LYS A 227 -21.39 -8.96 -14.87
C LYS A 227 -19.88 -8.88 -15.04
N ILE A 228 -19.18 -9.70 -14.24
CA ILE A 228 -17.72 -9.75 -14.23
C ILE A 228 -17.22 -10.41 -15.51
N SER A 229 -16.41 -9.69 -16.30
CA SER A 229 -15.94 -10.20 -17.60
C SER A 229 -14.53 -10.77 -17.55
N VAL A 230 -13.57 -10.04 -16.95
CA VAL A 230 -12.14 -10.39 -16.99
C VAL A 230 -11.43 -9.91 -15.74
N SER A 231 -10.64 -10.79 -15.11
CA SER A 231 -9.74 -10.44 -14.00
C SER A 231 -8.47 -9.77 -14.53
N LEU A 232 -8.07 -8.67 -13.92
CA LEU A 232 -6.85 -7.95 -14.29
C LEU A 232 -5.73 -8.27 -13.29
N PRO A 233 -4.59 -8.83 -13.75
CA PRO A 233 -3.46 -9.07 -12.86
C PRO A 233 -2.83 -7.77 -12.39
N LEU A 234 -2.29 -7.81 -11.17
CA LEU A 234 -1.50 -6.72 -10.61
C LEU A 234 -0.07 -6.79 -11.14
N LEU A 235 0.50 -5.63 -11.48
CA LEU A 235 1.91 -5.51 -11.83
C LEU A 235 2.69 -4.87 -10.67
N PRO A 236 3.63 -5.60 -10.04
CA PRO A 236 4.44 -5.10 -8.93
C PRO A 236 5.34 -3.93 -9.34
N ASN A 237 5.52 -2.94 -8.46
CA ASN A 237 6.46 -1.83 -8.70
C ASN A 237 7.90 -2.32 -8.92
N SER A 238 8.35 -3.32 -8.15
CA SER A 238 9.67 -3.93 -8.34
C SER A 238 9.89 -4.44 -9.76
N CYS A 239 8.85 -4.99 -10.39
CA CYS A 239 8.93 -5.48 -11.77
C CYS A 239 9.01 -4.33 -12.77
N ILE A 240 8.17 -3.29 -12.63
CA ILE A 240 8.26 -2.08 -13.48
C ILE A 240 9.65 -1.46 -13.37
N THR A 241 10.17 -1.27 -12.16
CA THR A 241 11.47 -0.66 -11.93
C THR A 241 12.58 -1.48 -12.57
N LEU A 242 12.60 -2.80 -12.35
CA LEU A 242 13.58 -3.70 -12.97
C LEU A 242 13.54 -3.60 -14.50
N PHE A 243 12.36 -3.78 -15.10
CA PHE A 243 12.18 -3.82 -16.56
C PHE A 243 12.58 -2.49 -17.22
N LYS A 244 12.26 -1.35 -16.57
CA LYS A 244 12.68 -0.02 -17.05
C LYS A 244 14.18 0.20 -16.92
N ASN A 245 14.76 -0.11 -15.77
CA ASN A 245 16.17 0.19 -15.50
C ASN A 245 17.12 -0.66 -16.35
N GLN A 246 16.74 -1.90 -16.64
CA GLN A 246 17.56 -2.84 -17.40
C GLN A 246 17.24 -2.85 -18.91
N ASN A 247 16.23 -2.10 -19.36
CA ASN A 247 15.77 -2.06 -20.76
C ASN A 247 15.53 -3.46 -21.35
N PHE A 248 14.78 -4.31 -20.63
CA PHE A 248 14.52 -5.68 -21.06
C PHE A 248 13.79 -5.76 -22.41
N THR A 249 14.14 -6.76 -23.22
CA THR A 249 13.38 -7.12 -24.43
C THR A 249 12.07 -7.83 -24.07
N ASN A 250 11.17 -7.99 -25.04
CA ASN A 250 9.91 -8.70 -24.84
C ASN A 250 10.13 -10.15 -24.38
N GLU A 251 11.12 -10.84 -24.95
CA GLU A 251 11.47 -12.21 -24.59
C GLU A 251 11.94 -12.29 -23.13
N GLN A 252 12.78 -11.34 -22.71
CA GLN A 252 13.25 -11.27 -21.33
C GLN A 252 12.09 -10.99 -20.36
N ILE A 253 11.13 -10.13 -20.71
CA ILE A 253 9.93 -9.90 -19.88
C ILE A 253 9.08 -11.17 -19.76
N GLN A 254 8.93 -11.92 -20.85
CA GLN A 254 8.21 -13.19 -20.88
C GLN A 254 8.89 -14.28 -20.05
N GLU A 255 10.22 -14.28 -19.93
CA GLU A 255 10.96 -15.17 -19.03
C GLU A 255 10.60 -14.95 -17.54
N TYR A 256 10.15 -13.74 -17.17
CA TYR A 256 9.62 -13.43 -15.83
C TYR A 256 8.12 -13.78 -15.68
N GLY A 257 7.50 -14.34 -16.72
CA GLY A 257 6.09 -14.74 -16.72
C GLY A 257 5.10 -13.61 -17.03
N TYR A 258 5.56 -12.50 -17.61
CA TYR A 258 4.72 -11.37 -17.98
C TYR A 258 4.57 -11.26 -19.51
N ASP A 259 3.37 -10.90 -19.97
CA ASP A 259 3.09 -10.68 -21.39
C ASP A 259 3.06 -9.17 -21.67
N PRO A 260 3.96 -8.63 -22.52
CA PRO A 260 3.99 -7.20 -22.87
C PRO A 260 2.65 -6.63 -23.36
N ASP A 261 1.82 -7.45 -24.03
CA ASP A 261 0.55 -7.02 -24.61
C ASP A 261 -0.65 -7.23 -23.67
N GLN A 262 -0.46 -7.92 -22.54
CA GLN A 262 -1.50 -8.10 -21.53
C GLN A 262 -1.76 -6.79 -20.77
N ILE A 263 -3.04 -6.57 -20.43
CA ILE A 263 -3.47 -5.45 -19.58
C ILE A 263 -3.20 -5.80 -18.12
N TYR A 264 -2.49 -4.92 -17.43
CA TYR A 264 -2.23 -5.01 -16.00
C TYR A 264 -2.78 -3.80 -15.28
N VAL A 265 -3.06 -4.01 -13.99
CA VAL A 265 -3.20 -2.90 -13.05
C VAL A 265 -1.84 -2.66 -12.40
N TYR A 266 -1.21 -1.55 -12.78
CA TYR A 266 -0.07 -1.01 -12.08
C TYR A 266 -0.55 -0.10 -10.96
N TYR A 267 -0.17 -0.44 -9.75
CA TYR A 267 -0.53 0.30 -8.56
C TYR A 267 0.83 0.67 -7.88
N TYR A 268 1.03 1.54 -6.87
CA TYR A 268 0.17 2.18 -5.88
C TYR A 268 0.91 3.32 -5.19
N ARG A 269 0.25 4.43 -4.88
CA ARG A 269 0.53 5.20 -3.65
C ARG A 269 -0.69 6.01 -3.27
N TYR A 270 -0.73 6.45 -2.02
CA TYR A 270 -1.67 7.48 -1.63
C TYR A 270 -1.13 8.87 -2.01
N ASN A 271 -2.04 9.76 -2.40
CA ASN A 271 -1.84 11.21 -2.52
C ASN A 271 -0.66 11.65 -3.42
N PRO A 272 -0.73 11.38 -4.74
CA PRO A 272 0.27 11.81 -5.71
C PRO A 272 0.55 13.34 -5.79
N GLY A 273 -0.30 14.18 -5.18
CA GLY A 273 -0.12 15.64 -5.13
C GLY A 273 -1.47 16.35 -4.97
N ARG A 274 -1.70 17.07 -3.86
CA ARG A 274 -3.05 17.54 -3.49
C ARG A 274 -3.61 18.63 -4.41
N GLU A 275 -2.77 19.58 -4.84
CA GLU A 275 -3.23 20.67 -5.72
C GLU A 275 -3.84 20.12 -7.02
N ASN A 276 -3.16 19.14 -7.61
CA ASN A 276 -3.61 18.50 -8.85
C ASN A 276 -4.82 17.59 -8.62
N ILE A 277 -4.86 16.86 -7.49
CA ILE A 277 -6.04 16.09 -7.08
C ILE A 277 -7.27 17.00 -7.00
N ASN A 278 -7.18 18.12 -6.27
CA ASN A 278 -8.32 19.01 -6.10
C ASN A 278 -8.80 19.60 -7.44
N LYS A 279 -7.85 19.93 -8.33
CA LYS A 279 -8.18 20.38 -9.70
C LYS A 279 -8.91 19.31 -10.51
N LEU A 280 -8.46 18.05 -10.46
CA LEU A 280 -9.07 16.94 -11.18
C LEU A 280 -10.49 16.64 -10.69
N PHE A 281 -10.71 16.67 -9.37
CA PHE A 281 -12.04 16.46 -8.79
C PHE A 281 -12.94 17.70 -8.81
N GLY A 282 -12.40 18.88 -9.16
CA GLY A 282 -13.15 20.14 -9.14
C GLY A 282 -13.53 20.64 -7.75
N GLN A 283 -13.00 20.04 -6.68
CA GLN A 283 -13.30 20.38 -5.29
C GLN A 283 -12.13 20.04 -4.35
N GLU A 284 -12.18 20.58 -3.14
CA GLU A 284 -11.21 20.21 -2.09
C GLU A 284 -11.45 18.76 -1.63
N ILE A 285 -10.44 17.91 -1.79
CA ILE A 285 -10.47 16.54 -1.29
C ILE A 285 -9.84 16.50 0.10
N LYS A 286 -10.64 16.12 1.10
CA LYS A 286 -10.22 15.96 2.50
C LYS A 286 -10.08 14.48 2.81
N GLY A 287 -8.85 13.94 2.79
CA GLY A 287 -8.62 12.52 3.06
C GLY A 287 -7.68 11.84 2.06
N GLN A 288 -7.68 10.51 2.07
CA GLN A 288 -6.77 9.68 1.26
C GLN A 288 -7.26 9.56 -0.18
N VAL A 289 -6.35 9.69 -1.14
CA VAL A 289 -6.62 9.41 -2.55
C VAL A 289 -5.80 8.22 -3.00
N PHE A 290 -6.49 7.11 -3.23
CA PHE A 290 -5.94 5.90 -3.81
C PHE A 290 -5.77 6.10 -5.30
N TRP A 291 -4.58 5.86 -5.83
CA TRP A 291 -4.29 6.06 -7.24
C TRP A 291 -3.72 4.79 -7.86
N PHE A 292 -4.23 4.39 -9.02
CA PHE A 292 -3.73 3.28 -9.83
C PHE A 292 -3.79 3.60 -11.33
N ARG A 293 -3.12 2.78 -12.12
CA ARG A 293 -3.15 2.85 -13.58
C ARG A 293 -3.47 1.48 -14.17
N VAL A 294 -4.23 1.49 -15.26
CA VAL A 294 -4.58 0.30 -16.04
C VAL A 294 -4.08 0.52 -17.46
N ASP A 295 -3.23 -0.37 -17.97
CA ASP A 295 -2.73 -0.30 -19.34
C ASP A 295 -2.04 -1.62 -19.72
N THR A 296 -1.62 -1.76 -20.98
CA THR A 296 -0.72 -2.84 -21.39
C THR A 296 0.64 -2.69 -20.70
N LEU A 297 1.33 -3.80 -20.40
CA LEU A 297 2.67 -3.74 -19.81
C LEU A 297 3.62 -2.88 -20.65
N TRP A 298 3.58 -3.00 -21.98
CA TRP A 298 4.36 -2.17 -22.89
C TRP A 298 4.18 -0.66 -22.65
N ASN A 299 2.93 -0.21 -22.51
CA ASN A 299 2.62 1.20 -22.25
C ASN A 299 3.03 1.62 -20.83
N LEU A 300 2.92 0.73 -19.85
CA LEU A 300 3.37 0.98 -18.48
C LEU A 300 4.90 1.16 -18.39
N LEU A 301 5.66 0.46 -19.25
CA LEU A 301 7.12 0.56 -19.33
C LEU A 301 7.63 1.82 -20.03
N LYS A 302 6.91 2.32 -21.03
CA LYS A 302 7.29 3.57 -21.72
C LYS A 302 7.09 4.82 -20.88
N PHE A 303 6.29 4.71 -19.83
CA PHE A 303 5.89 5.85 -19.06
C PHE A 303 6.97 6.27 -18.07
N GLY A 304 7.47 7.52 -18.18
CA GLY A 304 8.18 8.16 -17.07
C GLY A 304 7.26 8.24 -15.85
N GLU A 305 7.80 8.30 -14.63
CA GLU A 305 6.97 8.55 -13.45
C GLU A 305 6.25 9.89 -13.61
N MET A 306 5.01 9.84 -14.11
CA MET A 306 4.13 11.00 -14.09
C MET A 306 3.78 11.20 -12.62
N ILE A 307 4.29 12.27 -12.02
CA ILE A 307 3.70 12.84 -10.81
C ILE A 307 2.41 13.50 -11.28
N PRO A 308 1.23 13.01 -10.89
CA PRO A 308 -0.05 13.60 -11.29
C PRO A 308 -0.02 15.13 -11.16
N GLY A 309 -0.12 15.78 -12.33
CA GLY A 309 -0.11 17.22 -12.59
C GLY A 309 1.24 17.90 -12.76
N ARG A 310 2.28 17.15 -13.13
CA ARG A 310 3.21 17.66 -14.14
C ARG A 310 2.45 17.63 -15.47
N ILE A 311 1.84 18.76 -15.83
CA ILE A 311 1.29 18.95 -17.19
C ILE A 311 2.51 18.82 -18.11
N GLU A 312 2.56 17.77 -18.94
CA GLU A 312 3.48 17.74 -20.06
C GLU A 312 3.14 18.97 -20.91
N ARG A 313 4.06 19.94 -20.93
CA ARG A 313 4.00 20.99 -21.93
C ARG A 313 4.42 20.32 -23.22
N ASP A 314 3.48 20.15 -24.14
CA ASP A 314 3.74 19.87 -25.55
C ASP A 314 4.79 20.85 -26.11
#